data_AF-A0A1H4WRP4-F1
#
_entry.id   AF-A0A1H4WRP4-F1
#
_cell.length_a   1.000
_cell.length_b   1.000
_cell.length_c   1.000
_cell.angle_alpha   90.00
_cell.angle_beta   90.00
_cell.angle_gamma   90.00
#
_symmetry.space_group_name_H-M   'P 1'
#
loop_
_entity.id
_entity.type
_entity.pdbx_description
1 polymer ?
#
loop_
_entity_poly.entity_id
_entity_poly.type
_entity_poly.pdbx_seq_one_letter_code
_entity_poly.pdbx_strand_id
1 'polypeptide(L)'
;MLDERRLAQKSIKLPLNFCAANDALHALRFTFAQRAKPIDAPRINYIDDGLVMSLPRAISSNAGEDEDNSVSLSQLIQLTNSIRATTQQKISGIQKVTGTLRMLALNAMIESARAGENGRGFAVVAAEVREIGASVGVIAEQLQAELATQIDTLSSRTQIMANAAVGSRMVDLALNAVEIIDRNLYERTCDVRWWSTDSAVVDCAANPTPTAVDYASQRLGVILNAYTVYLDLWLCDLNGRVLANGRPNRYAVAGRDVSCEPWYVQALRLQSGDDYAVGDVSICRDLNGAEVATYTASIRSNGESHGAPAGVLAIHFDWTPQARTIVRGVRIAPEEKDRTKVMLVDAQHRIIASSDGTDRLGTRYPIETGGRTHGYYSKSNATVAFHATPGYETYRGLGWYGVIVRQSE
;
A
#
# COMPACT_ATOMS: atom_id res chain seq x y z
N MET A 1 -21.97 31.87 -56.44
CA MET A 1 -23.42 32.04 -56.24
C MET A 1 -23.73 31.77 -54.77
N LEU A 2 -23.56 32.80 -53.94
CA LEU A 2 -23.86 32.92 -52.50
C LEU A 2 -23.23 34.25 -52.10
N ASP A 3 -23.98 35.13 -51.45
CA ASP A 3 -23.50 36.44 -50.96
C ASP A 3 -24.33 36.87 -49.73
N GLU A 4 -23.83 37.82 -48.93
CA GLU A 4 -24.32 38.12 -47.58
C GLU A 4 -25.24 39.35 -47.47
N ARG A 5 -25.88 39.52 -46.28
CA ARG A 5 -26.40 40.79 -45.69
C ARG A 5 -27.57 41.46 -46.48
N ARG A 6 -28.63 42.01 -45.87
CA ARG A 6 -28.76 42.70 -44.56
C ARG A 6 -30.26 42.99 -44.21
N LEU A 7 -30.56 43.06 -42.91
CA LEU A 7 -31.55 43.94 -42.22
C LEU A 7 -32.84 44.43 -42.92
N ALA A 8 -34.01 44.13 -42.32
CA ALA A 8 -35.02 45.13 -41.88
C ALA A 8 -36.08 44.53 -40.92
N GLN A 9 -36.68 45.34 -40.05
CA GLN A 9 -37.77 44.96 -39.13
C GLN A 9 -39.15 45.44 -39.62
N LYS A 10 -40.22 44.69 -39.32
CA LYS A 10 -41.46 45.27 -38.75
C LYS A 10 -42.40 44.20 -38.16
N SER A 11 -43.09 44.57 -37.08
CA SER A 11 -43.94 43.71 -36.26
C SER A 11 -45.43 43.93 -36.54
N ILE A 12 -46.30 43.01 -36.10
CA ILE A 12 -47.61 43.36 -35.50
C ILE A 12 -48.16 42.24 -34.58
N LYS A 13 -48.93 42.71 -33.59
CA LYS A 13 -49.38 42.10 -32.32
C LYS A 13 -50.22 40.81 -32.40
N LEU A 14 -50.15 40.01 -31.32
CA LEU A 14 -51.29 39.28 -30.75
C LEU A 14 -51.74 39.94 -29.43
N PRO A 15 -53.03 39.88 -29.03
CA PRO A 15 -53.54 40.50 -27.80
C PRO A 15 -53.41 39.60 -26.56
N LEU A 16 -53.34 40.23 -25.38
CA LEU A 16 -53.38 39.57 -24.07
C LEU A 16 -54.81 39.21 -23.66
N ASN A 17 -54.97 38.20 -22.81
CA ASN A 17 -56.11 38.11 -21.89
C ASN A 17 -55.72 37.41 -20.58
N PHE A 18 -54.85 38.07 -19.79
CA PHE A 18 -54.27 37.52 -18.54
C PHE A 18 -54.92 38.06 -17.25
N CYS A 19 -55.84 39.02 -17.33
CA CYS A 19 -56.38 39.71 -16.14
C CYS A 19 -57.32 38.83 -15.28
N ALA A 20 -58.23 38.08 -15.91
CA ALA A 20 -59.37 37.44 -15.22
C ALA A 20 -58.99 36.46 -14.09
N ALA A 21 -57.78 35.87 -14.13
CA ALA A 21 -57.29 34.97 -13.08
C ALA A 21 -56.72 35.71 -11.86
N ASN A 22 -56.25 36.96 -12.03
CA ASN A 22 -55.58 37.72 -10.96
C ASN A 22 -56.59 38.40 -10.01
N ASP A 23 -57.71 38.87 -10.54
CA ASP A 23 -58.73 39.60 -9.77
C ASP A 23 -59.38 38.72 -8.69
N ALA A 24 -59.59 37.44 -8.97
CA ALA A 24 -60.11 36.45 -8.02
C ALA A 24 -59.16 36.23 -6.81
N LEU A 25 -57.85 36.27 -7.04
CA LEU A 25 -56.82 36.16 -6.00
C LEU A 25 -56.68 37.43 -5.16
N HIS A 26 -56.99 38.60 -5.73
CA HIS A 26 -57.02 39.86 -4.99
C HIS A 26 -58.18 39.93 -3.99
N ALA A 27 -59.36 39.40 -4.34
CA ALA A 27 -60.55 39.41 -3.48
C ALA A 27 -60.34 38.66 -2.14
N LEU A 28 -59.73 37.47 -2.18
CA LEU A 28 -59.49 36.64 -0.99
C LEU A 28 -58.47 37.24 0.00
N ARG A 29 -57.65 38.20 -0.43
CA ARG A 29 -56.57 38.77 0.40
C ARG A 29 -57.03 39.92 1.30
N PHE A 30 -58.19 40.53 1.03
CA PHE A 30 -58.63 41.73 1.75
C PHE A 30 -59.33 41.45 3.09
N THR A 31 -59.97 40.29 3.25
CA THR A 31 -60.90 40.03 4.37
C THR A 31 -60.22 39.75 5.72
N PHE A 32 -58.94 39.35 5.73
CA PHE A 32 -58.21 39.00 6.96
C PHE A 32 -57.27 40.10 7.49
N ALA A 33 -57.13 41.23 6.79
CA ALA A 33 -56.08 42.22 7.07
C ALA A 33 -56.43 43.32 8.11
N GLN A 34 -57.54 43.20 8.87
CA GLN A 34 -58.08 44.30 9.69
C GLN A 34 -58.11 44.07 11.22
N ARG A 35 -57.32 43.15 11.80
CA ARG A 35 -57.11 43.12 13.27
C ARG A 35 -55.64 42.93 13.67
N ALA A 36 -55.21 43.82 14.58
CA ALA A 36 -53.91 43.91 15.25
C ALA A 36 -52.70 44.39 14.39
N LYS A 37 -51.67 44.86 15.09
CA LYS A 37 -50.59 45.76 14.59
C LYS A 37 -49.25 45.45 15.33
N PRO A 38 -48.12 46.14 15.05
CA PRO A 38 -46.86 45.53 14.56
C PRO A 38 -45.76 45.45 15.64
N ILE A 39 -44.49 45.20 15.25
CA ILE A 39 -43.32 46.05 15.57
C ILE A 39 -42.05 45.63 14.78
N ASP A 40 -41.46 46.63 14.13
CA ASP A 40 -40.08 46.93 13.70
C ASP A 40 -39.01 45.86 13.34
N ALA A 41 -38.47 46.05 12.13
CA ALA A 41 -37.03 45.94 11.80
C ALA A 41 -36.54 47.36 11.39
N PRO A 42 -35.25 47.73 11.51
CA PRO A 42 -34.22 47.40 10.50
C PRO A 42 -32.81 47.19 11.16
N ARG A 43 -31.61 47.18 10.54
CA ARG A 43 -31.06 47.53 9.21
C ARG A 43 -29.99 46.51 8.75
N ILE A 44 -29.48 46.69 7.54
CA ILE A 44 -28.19 46.19 7.02
C ILE A 44 -27.36 47.41 6.60
N ASN A 45 -26.02 47.37 6.73
CA ASN A 45 -25.10 48.32 6.10
C ASN A 45 -23.99 47.56 5.32
N TYR A 46 -23.74 47.98 4.08
CA TYR A 46 -22.41 47.97 3.42
C TYR A 46 -21.76 49.36 3.67
N ILE A 47 -20.51 49.71 3.31
CA ILE A 47 -19.49 49.12 2.41
C ILE A 47 -18.13 48.98 3.19
N ASP A 48 -16.87 49.13 2.76
CA ASP A 48 -16.19 49.63 1.53
C ASP A 48 -14.76 49.03 1.39
N ASP A 49 -14.02 49.35 0.32
CA ASP A 49 -12.66 48.84 -0.02
C ASP A 49 -11.48 49.48 0.76
N GLY A 50 -10.35 48.75 0.92
CA GLY A 50 -9.00 49.33 0.77
C GLY A 50 -7.88 49.11 1.81
N LEU A 51 -6.63 49.03 1.28
CA LEU A 51 -5.32 49.45 1.86
C LEU A 51 -4.47 48.53 2.80
N VAL A 52 -3.67 47.64 2.17
CA VAL A 52 -2.17 47.58 2.18
C VAL A 52 -1.34 47.67 3.50
N MET A 53 -0.31 46.80 3.60
CA MET A 53 0.86 46.77 4.54
C MET A 53 0.58 46.29 6.00
N SER A 54 1.48 45.58 6.71
CA SER A 54 2.83 45.05 6.39
C SER A 54 3.19 43.78 7.21
N LEU A 55 4.24 43.05 6.80
CA LEU A 55 4.78 41.86 7.50
C LEU A 55 6.08 42.16 8.26
N PRO A 56 6.26 41.62 9.49
CA PRO A 56 7.58 41.31 10.03
C PRO A 56 8.23 40.15 9.24
N ARG A 57 9.56 40.11 9.15
CA ARG A 57 10.29 39.21 8.23
C ARG A 57 11.35 38.37 8.96
N ALA A 58 11.70 37.22 8.35
CA ALA A 58 12.74 36.26 8.71
C ALA A 58 12.34 35.27 9.85
N ILE A 59 12.89 34.04 9.91
CA ILE A 59 14.04 33.44 9.18
C ILE A 59 13.59 32.17 8.40
N SER A 60 14.32 31.84 7.32
CA SER A 60 14.06 30.69 6.42
C SER A 60 14.76 29.39 6.86
N SER A 61 14.15 28.24 6.57
CA SER A 61 14.82 27.13 5.85
C SER A 61 13.84 26.03 5.43
N ASN A 62 14.04 25.50 4.22
CA ASN A 62 13.09 24.65 3.50
C ASN A 62 12.89 23.26 4.13
N ALA A 63 11.64 22.80 4.15
CA ALA A 63 11.25 21.40 3.99
C ALA A 63 10.23 21.33 2.84
N GLY A 64 10.14 20.19 2.14
CA GLY A 64 9.48 20.09 0.83
C GLY A 64 7.96 20.31 0.83
N GLU A 65 7.46 20.84 -0.28
CA GLU A 65 6.04 20.97 -0.60
C GLU A 65 5.46 19.62 -1.06
N ASP A 66 4.90 18.85 -0.12
CA ASP A 66 3.97 17.75 -0.40
C ASP A 66 2.61 18.09 0.23
N GLU A 67 1.92 19.11 -0.31
CA GLU A 67 0.50 19.32 -0.01
C GLU A 67 -0.33 18.21 -0.65
N ASP A 68 -0.61 17.17 0.13
CA ASP A 68 -1.40 16.01 -0.27
C ASP A 68 -2.84 16.40 -0.67
N ASN A 69 -3.01 16.67 -1.96
CA ASN A 69 -4.30 16.93 -2.60
C ASN A 69 -5.03 15.61 -2.96
N SER A 70 -4.67 14.48 -2.35
CA SER A 70 -5.47 13.26 -2.45
C SER A 70 -6.74 13.39 -1.60
N VAL A 71 -7.91 13.19 -2.22
CA VAL A 71 -9.16 13.03 -1.46
C VAL A 71 -9.04 11.72 -0.69
N SER A 72 -8.91 11.80 0.64
CA SER A 72 -8.72 10.63 1.47
C SER A 72 -9.88 9.65 1.27
N LEU A 73 -9.56 8.35 1.17
CA LEU A 73 -10.57 7.29 1.06
C LEU A 73 -11.62 7.37 2.19
N SER A 74 -11.21 7.85 3.37
CA SER A 74 -12.11 8.14 4.49
C SER A 74 -13.16 9.21 4.16
N GLN A 75 -12.76 10.29 3.50
CA GLN A 75 -13.64 11.37 3.05
C GLN A 75 -14.58 10.90 1.94
N LEU A 76 -14.13 10.04 1.01
CA LEU A 76 -15.00 9.45 -0.02
C LEU A 76 -16.10 8.56 0.58
N ILE A 77 -15.77 7.76 1.61
CA ILE A 77 -16.75 6.95 2.35
C ILE A 77 -17.75 7.84 3.10
N GLN A 78 -17.27 8.87 3.81
CA GLN A 78 -18.12 9.84 4.50
C GLN A 78 -19.05 10.60 3.53
N LEU A 79 -18.52 11.06 2.39
CA LEU A 79 -19.28 11.76 1.36
C LEU A 79 -20.36 10.85 0.75
N THR A 80 -20.02 9.60 0.43
CA THR A 80 -20.98 8.61 -0.10
C THR A 80 -22.15 8.39 0.88
N ASN A 81 -21.86 8.30 2.18
CA ASN A 81 -22.89 8.16 3.23
C ASN A 81 -23.72 9.45 3.41
N SER A 82 -23.09 10.62 3.33
CA SER A 82 -23.77 11.93 3.38
C SER A 82 -24.73 12.14 2.20
N ILE A 83 -24.30 11.74 0.99
CA ILE A 83 -25.15 11.73 -0.21
C ILE A 83 -26.33 10.78 -0.04
N ARG A 84 -26.11 9.57 0.52
CA ARG A 84 -27.20 8.61 0.81
C ARG A 84 -28.26 9.20 1.73
N ALA A 85 -27.84 9.78 2.87
CA ALA A 85 -28.75 10.39 3.85
C ALA A 85 -29.49 11.61 3.28
N THR A 86 -28.78 12.49 2.57
CA THR A 86 -29.36 13.69 1.95
C THR A 86 -30.39 13.32 0.88
N THR A 87 -30.07 12.37 0.01
CA THR A 87 -30.98 11.85 -1.03
C THR A 87 -32.28 11.31 -0.42
N GLN A 88 -32.18 10.44 0.61
CA GLN A 88 -33.34 9.90 1.32
C GLN A 88 -34.20 11.01 1.94
N GLN A 89 -33.58 12.00 2.58
CA GLN A 89 -34.30 13.14 3.18
C GLN A 89 -35.06 13.97 2.12
N LYS A 90 -34.43 14.27 0.98
CA LYS A 90 -35.07 15.08 -0.08
C LYS A 90 -36.23 14.33 -0.74
N ILE A 91 -36.08 13.04 -1.02
CA ILE A 91 -37.12 12.22 -1.64
C ILE A 91 -38.32 12.05 -0.71
N SER A 92 -38.11 11.82 0.59
CA SER A 92 -39.19 11.82 1.59
C SER A 92 -39.93 13.17 1.64
N GLY A 93 -39.21 14.28 1.47
CA GLY A 93 -39.79 15.62 1.28
C GLY A 93 -40.71 15.71 0.05
N ILE A 94 -40.27 15.21 -1.11
CA ILE A 94 -41.06 15.20 -2.35
C ILE A 94 -42.31 14.31 -2.21
N GLN A 95 -42.18 13.12 -1.59
CA GLN A 95 -43.30 12.24 -1.29
C GLN A 95 -44.34 12.92 -0.36
N LYS A 96 -43.88 13.67 0.65
CA LYS A 96 -44.77 14.43 1.54
C LYS A 96 -45.48 15.59 0.83
N VAL A 97 -44.79 16.29 -0.09
CA VAL A 97 -45.39 17.35 -0.91
C VAL A 97 -46.40 16.80 -1.90
N THR A 98 -46.08 15.72 -2.63
CA THR A 98 -47.01 15.07 -3.57
C THR A 98 -48.22 14.45 -2.87
N GLY A 99 -48.06 13.87 -1.68
CA GLY A 99 -49.19 13.43 -0.85
C GLY A 99 -50.12 14.60 -0.47
N THR A 100 -49.55 15.73 -0.05
CA THR A 100 -50.32 16.96 0.25
C THR A 100 -51.03 17.49 -1.00
N LEU A 101 -50.35 17.50 -2.16
CA LEU A 101 -50.93 17.93 -3.44
C LEU A 101 -52.11 17.05 -3.87
N ARG A 102 -51.98 15.72 -3.74
CA ARG A 102 -53.05 14.75 -4.02
C ARG A 102 -54.28 14.97 -3.13
N MET A 103 -54.08 15.30 -1.84
CA MET A 103 -55.17 15.65 -0.92
C MET A 103 -55.85 16.98 -1.27
N LEU A 104 -55.08 18.02 -1.62
CA LEU A 104 -55.64 19.30 -2.06
C LEU A 104 -56.45 19.15 -3.36
N ALA A 105 -55.93 18.39 -4.33
CA ALA A 105 -56.63 18.07 -5.57
C ALA A 105 -57.92 17.25 -5.34
N LEU A 106 -57.89 16.28 -4.41
CA LEU A 106 -59.08 15.51 -4.02
C LEU A 106 -60.16 16.42 -3.41
N ASN A 107 -59.78 17.28 -2.47
CA ASN A 107 -60.71 18.24 -1.84
C ASN A 107 -61.29 19.21 -2.88
N ALA A 108 -60.46 19.69 -3.81
CA ALA A 108 -60.90 20.56 -4.91
C ALA A 108 -61.87 19.85 -5.87
N MET A 109 -61.65 18.58 -6.22
CA MET A 109 -62.60 17.78 -7.01
C MET A 109 -63.94 17.59 -6.28
N ILE A 110 -63.92 17.32 -4.97
CA ILE A 110 -65.13 17.13 -4.15
C ILE A 110 -65.97 18.42 -4.14
N GLU A 111 -65.36 19.57 -3.84
CA GLU A 111 -66.10 20.83 -3.79
C GLU A 111 -66.52 21.32 -5.20
N SER A 112 -65.74 20.99 -6.24
CA SER A 112 -66.14 21.22 -7.65
C SER A 112 -67.37 20.41 -8.04
N ALA A 113 -67.45 19.13 -7.65
CA ALA A 113 -68.63 18.31 -7.87
C ALA A 113 -69.86 18.85 -7.09
N ARG A 114 -69.62 19.34 -5.87
CA ARG A 114 -70.64 19.96 -5.01
C ARG A 114 -71.21 21.27 -5.57
N ALA A 115 -70.38 22.04 -6.29
CA ALA A 115 -70.78 23.28 -6.96
C ALA A 115 -71.52 23.07 -8.31
N GLY A 116 -71.67 21.83 -8.77
CA GLY A 116 -72.40 21.49 -9.99
C GLY A 116 -71.79 22.11 -11.26
N GLU A 117 -72.63 22.67 -12.14
CA GLU A 117 -72.17 23.33 -13.37
C GLU A 117 -71.12 24.43 -13.11
N ASN A 118 -71.27 25.21 -12.03
CA ASN A 118 -70.33 26.26 -11.65
C ASN A 118 -68.94 25.72 -11.25
N GLY A 119 -68.85 24.46 -10.83
CA GLY A 119 -67.60 23.81 -10.45
C GLY A 119 -66.83 23.17 -11.61
N ARG A 120 -67.42 23.05 -12.82
CA ARG A 120 -66.84 22.28 -13.92
C ARG A 120 -65.43 22.72 -14.34
N GLY A 121 -65.15 24.03 -14.32
CA GLY A 121 -63.80 24.55 -14.60
C GLY A 121 -62.77 24.14 -13.54
N PHE A 122 -63.14 24.19 -12.26
CA PHE A 122 -62.27 23.79 -11.15
C PHE A 122 -62.05 22.27 -11.12
N ALA A 123 -63.03 21.47 -11.53
CA ALA A 123 -62.89 20.00 -11.63
C ALA A 123 -61.76 19.60 -12.60
N VAL A 124 -61.63 20.28 -13.74
CA VAL A 124 -60.55 20.03 -14.73
C VAL A 124 -59.19 20.38 -14.13
N VAL A 125 -59.05 21.57 -13.51
CA VAL A 125 -57.79 21.98 -12.86
C VAL A 125 -57.42 21.03 -11.71
N ALA A 126 -58.39 20.55 -10.95
CA ALA A 126 -58.14 19.61 -9.86
C ALA A 126 -57.74 18.20 -10.36
N ALA A 127 -58.22 17.77 -11.52
CA ALA A 127 -57.75 16.55 -12.18
C ALA A 127 -56.29 16.70 -12.65
N GLU A 128 -55.96 17.79 -13.36
CA GLU A 128 -54.61 18.12 -13.84
C GLU A 128 -53.58 18.14 -12.69
N VAL A 129 -53.90 18.83 -11.58
CA VAL A 129 -53.03 18.90 -10.40
C VAL A 129 -52.82 17.53 -9.75
N ARG A 130 -53.83 16.64 -9.79
CA ARG A 130 -53.69 15.24 -9.32
C ARG A 130 -52.78 14.42 -10.23
N GLU A 131 -52.86 14.61 -11.55
CA GLU A 131 -52.03 13.88 -12.52
C GLU A 131 -50.56 14.33 -12.45
N ILE A 132 -50.31 15.64 -12.36
CA ILE A 132 -48.97 16.19 -12.06
C ILE A 132 -48.45 15.61 -10.73
N GLY A 133 -49.29 15.56 -9.69
CA GLY A 133 -48.97 14.94 -8.40
C GLY A 133 -48.77 13.42 -8.43
N ALA A 134 -49.24 12.73 -9.46
CA ALA A 134 -48.93 11.33 -9.73
C ALA A 134 -47.55 11.22 -10.41
N SER A 135 -47.35 11.95 -11.49
CA SER A 135 -46.11 12.00 -12.29
C SER A 135 -44.88 12.36 -11.45
N VAL A 136 -44.94 13.43 -10.64
CA VAL A 136 -43.83 13.82 -9.75
C VAL A 136 -43.51 12.73 -8.70
N GLY A 137 -44.51 11.93 -8.29
CA GLY A 137 -44.29 10.79 -7.41
C GLY A 137 -43.49 9.68 -8.10
N VAL A 138 -43.90 9.29 -9.31
CA VAL A 138 -43.20 8.28 -10.12
C VAL A 138 -41.76 8.71 -10.42
N ILE A 139 -41.54 9.98 -10.78
CA ILE A 139 -40.20 10.54 -11.03
C ILE A 139 -39.34 10.50 -9.75
N ALA A 140 -39.92 10.79 -8.58
CA ALA A 140 -39.19 10.71 -7.30
C ALA A 140 -38.83 9.26 -6.90
N GLU A 141 -39.70 8.29 -7.19
CA GLU A 141 -39.46 6.86 -6.97
C GLU A 141 -38.40 6.31 -7.93
N GLN A 142 -38.42 6.71 -9.21
CA GLN A 142 -37.37 6.38 -10.19
C GLN A 142 -36.02 6.98 -9.78
N LEU A 143 -35.98 8.26 -9.40
CA LEU A 143 -34.78 8.93 -8.89
C LEU A 143 -34.24 8.25 -7.62
N GLN A 144 -35.11 7.73 -6.75
CA GLN A 144 -34.71 6.96 -5.57
C GLN A 144 -33.97 5.67 -5.96
N ALA A 145 -34.53 4.90 -6.90
CA ALA A 145 -33.95 3.64 -7.34
C ALA A 145 -32.62 3.84 -8.09
N GLU A 146 -32.54 4.85 -8.97
CA GLU A 146 -31.30 5.15 -9.70
C GLU A 146 -30.19 5.62 -8.76
N LEU A 147 -30.47 6.61 -7.88
CA LEU A 147 -29.47 7.11 -6.95
C LEU A 147 -29.02 6.05 -5.94
N ALA A 148 -29.92 5.18 -5.45
CA ALA A 148 -29.52 4.05 -4.61
C ALA A 148 -28.51 3.15 -5.33
N THR A 149 -28.82 2.76 -6.58
CA THR A 149 -27.95 1.92 -7.41
C THR A 149 -26.59 2.57 -7.69
N GLN A 150 -26.56 3.87 -7.96
CA GLN A 150 -25.32 4.63 -8.17
C GLN A 150 -24.48 4.72 -6.88
N ILE A 151 -25.11 5.00 -5.73
CA ILE A 151 -24.44 5.11 -4.43
C ILE A 151 -23.88 3.76 -3.96
N ASP A 152 -24.60 2.66 -4.17
CA ASP A 152 -24.11 1.31 -3.85
C ASP A 152 -22.95 0.90 -4.77
N THR A 153 -23.02 1.26 -6.06
CA THR A 153 -21.91 1.08 -7.01
C THR A 153 -20.68 1.88 -6.61
N LEU A 154 -20.86 3.14 -6.19
CA LEU A 154 -19.77 4.00 -5.70
C LEU A 154 -19.16 3.43 -4.42
N SER A 155 -19.98 3.04 -3.44
CA SER A 155 -19.54 2.43 -2.18
C SER A 155 -18.71 1.16 -2.42
N SER A 156 -19.17 0.29 -3.33
CA SER A 156 -18.45 -0.93 -3.71
C SER A 156 -17.08 -0.61 -4.35
N ARG A 157 -17.03 0.33 -5.30
CA ARG A 157 -15.78 0.77 -5.94
C ARG A 157 -14.80 1.39 -4.94
N THR A 158 -15.27 2.24 -4.03
CA THR A 158 -14.44 2.85 -2.98
C THR A 158 -13.84 1.80 -2.05
N GLN A 159 -14.59 0.75 -1.69
CA GLN A 159 -14.05 -0.35 -0.89
C GLN A 159 -12.99 -1.17 -1.65
N ILE A 160 -13.19 -1.43 -2.94
CA ILE A 160 -12.19 -2.10 -3.79
C ILE A 160 -10.91 -1.25 -3.88
N MET A 161 -11.03 0.06 -4.07
CA MET A 161 -9.91 1.00 -4.09
C MET A 161 -9.17 1.04 -2.74
N ALA A 162 -9.89 1.06 -1.61
CA ALA A 162 -9.28 1.04 -0.28
C ALA A 162 -8.51 -0.27 -0.02
N ASN A 163 -9.10 -1.41 -0.38
CA ASN A 163 -8.44 -2.72 -0.27
C ASN A 163 -7.19 -2.79 -1.18
N ALA A 164 -7.24 -2.18 -2.37
CA ALA A 164 -6.11 -2.14 -3.30
C ALA A 164 -4.98 -1.21 -2.83
N ALA A 165 -5.30 -0.04 -2.26
CA ALA A 165 -4.30 0.87 -1.69
C ALA A 165 -3.55 0.23 -0.50
N VAL A 166 -4.29 -0.46 0.38
CA VAL A 166 -3.71 -1.29 1.45
C VAL A 166 -2.80 -2.37 0.86
N GLY A 167 -3.28 -3.12 -0.13
CA GLY A 167 -2.55 -4.20 -0.76
C GLY A 167 -1.25 -3.74 -1.43
N SER A 168 -1.27 -2.62 -2.15
CA SER A 168 -0.09 -2.02 -2.77
C SER A 168 0.96 -1.65 -1.71
N ARG A 169 0.58 -0.84 -0.71
CA ARG A 169 1.50 -0.44 0.37
C ARG A 169 2.13 -1.65 1.08
N MET A 170 1.39 -2.74 1.26
CA MET A 170 1.93 -3.97 1.83
C MET A 170 2.92 -4.69 0.90
N VAL A 171 2.78 -4.59 -0.42
CA VAL A 171 3.77 -5.05 -1.41
C VAL A 171 5.02 -4.16 -1.38
N ASP A 172 4.85 -2.84 -1.30
CA ASP A 172 5.96 -1.88 -1.24
C ASP A 172 6.81 -2.05 0.04
N LEU A 173 6.15 -2.31 1.17
CA LEU A 173 6.80 -2.66 2.44
C LEU A 173 7.47 -4.05 2.40
N ALA A 174 6.92 -5.00 1.62
CA ALA A 174 7.52 -6.32 1.41
C ALA A 174 8.78 -6.23 0.51
N LEU A 175 8.75 -5.38 -0.52
CA LEU A 175 9.92 -5.03 -1.33
C LEU A 175 11.03 -4.44 -0.45
N ASN A 176 10.70 -3.43 0.36
CA ASN A 176 11.68 -2.79 1.25
C ASN A 176 12.35 -3.79 2.21
N ALA A 177 11.61 -4.79 2.71
CA ALA A 177 12.18 -5.84 3.55
C ALA A 177 13.19 -6.74 2.81
N VAL A 178 12.91 -7.13 1.56
CA VAL A 178 13.80 -8.02 0.79
C VAL A 178 14.98 -7.28 0.13
N GLU A 179 14.77 -6.04 -0.31
CA GLU A 179 15.82 -5.19 -0.88
C GLU A 179 16.93 -4.87 0.13
N ILE A 180 16.56 -4.56 1.39
CA ILE A 180 17.54 -4.26 2.45
C ILE A 180 18.41 -5.49 2.76
N ILE A 181 17.85 -6.70 2.75
CA ILE A 181 18.67 -7.90 2.95
C ILE A 181 19.56 -8.15 1.73
N ASP A 182 19.06 -8.09 0.49
CA ASP A 182 19.89 -8.29 -0.72
C ASP A 182 21.10 -7.37 -0.77
N ARG A 183 20.93 -6.08 -0.46
CA ARG A 183 22.04 -5.12 -0.35
C ARG A 183 23.04 -5.50 0.75
N ASN A 184 22.56 -5.94 1.91
CA ASN A 184 23.44 -6.35 3.01
C ASN A 184 24.19 -7.67 2.72
N LEU A 185 23.61 -8.55 1.89
CA LEU A 185 24.21 -9.81 1.44
C LEU A 185 25.22 -9.62 0.30
N TYR A 186 24.98 -8.67 -0.61
CA TYR A 186 25.92 -8.32 -1.68
C TYR A 186 27.34 -8.03 -1.16
N GLU A 187 27.45 -7.23 -0.09
CA GLU A 187 28.74 -6.92 0.55
C GLU A 187 29.50 -8.19 0.98
N ARG A 188 28.80 -9.24 1.43
CA ARG A 188 29.40 -10.52 1.87
C ARG A 188 30.00 -11.32 0.71
N THR A 189 29.46 -11.13 -0.51
CA THR A 189 30.07 -11.69 -1.73
C THR A 189 31.41 -11.04 -2.03
N CYS A 190 31.60 -9.76 -1.70
CA CYS A 190 32.86 -9.04 -1.89
C CYS A 190 33.86 -9.42 -0.79
N ASP A 191 33.40 -9.46 0.47
CA ASP A 191 34.19 -9.87 1.64
C ASP A 191 34.87 -11.25 1.41
N VAL A 192 34.10 -12.29 1.03
CA VAL A 192 34.67 -13.64 0.85
C VAL A 192 35.69 -13.74 -0.27
N ARG A 193 35.46 -13.05 -1.40
CA ARG A 193 36.37 -13.07 -2.55
C ARG A 193 37.68 -12.38 -2.20
N TRP A 194 37.62 -11.19 -1.61
CA TRP A 194 38.81 -10.43 -1.20
C TRP A 194 39.64 -11.17 -0.14
N TRP A 195 39.00 -11.86 0.82
CA TRP A 195 39.74 -12.63 1.83
C TRP A 195 40.27 -13.97 1.32
N SER A 196 39.72 -14.51 0.22
CA SER A 196 40.28 -15.70 -0.44
C SER A 196 41.65 -15.45 -1.09
N THR A 197 42.04 -14.17 -1.25
CA THR A 197 43.36 -13.74 -1.75
C THR A 197 44.29 -13.20 -0.66
N ASP A 198 43.97 -13.34 0.63
CA ASP A 198 44.95 -13.06 1.71
C ASP A 198 46.10 -14.06 1.63
N SER A 199 47.35 -13.57 1.64
CA SER A 199 48.51 -14.43 1.38
C SER A 199 48.63 -15.59 2.37
N ALA A 200 48.26 -15.43 3.65
CA ALA A 200 48.29 -16.52 4.60
C ALA A 200 47.23 -17.60 4.32
N VAL A 201 46.08 -17.20 3.75
CA VAL A 201 45.00 -18.11 3.33
C VAL A 201 45.43 -18.88 2.08
N VAL A 202 46.07 -18.21 1.12
CA VAL A 202 46.63 -18.81 -0.11
C VAL A 202 47.80 -19.76 0.21
N ASP A 203 48.78 -19.31 0.98
CA ASP A 203 49.99 -20.08 1.34
C ASP A 203 49.61 -21.35 2.13
N CYS A 204 48.65 -21.25 3.05
CA CYS A 204 48.15 -22.38 3.83
C CYS A 204 47.32 -23.36 2.98
N ALA A 205 46.50 -22.87 2.04
CA ALA A 205 45.79 -23.74 1.09
C ALA A 205 46.77 -24.50 0.17
N ALA A 206 47.85 -23.84 -0.28
CA ALA A 206 48.86 -24.44 -1.14
C ALA A 206 49.80 -25.41 -0.40
N ASN A 207 50.12 -25.14 0.87
CA ASN A 207 51.02 -25.95 1.68
C ASN A 207 50.63 -25.91 3.19
N PRO A 208 49.68 -26.75 3.64
CA PRO A 208 49.11 -26.73 4.99
C PRO A 208 50.06 -27.32 6.05
N THR A 209 51.22 -26.71 6.24
CA THR A 209 52.10 -26.96 7.39
C THR A 209 51.46 -26.42 8.67
N PRO A 210 51.78 -26.96 9.88
CA PRO A 210 51.23 -26.45 11.13
C PRO A 210 51.43 -24.94 11.32
N THR A 211 52.61 -24.41 10.97
CA THR A 211 52.91 -22.97 11.05
C THR A 211 52.07 -22.14 10.07
N ALA A 212 51.77 -22.65 8.87
CA ALA A 212 50.88 -21.98 7.93
C ALA A 212 49.41 -22.01 8.41
N VAL A 213 48.97 -23.13 9.02
CA VAL A 213 47.66 -23.27 9.64
C VAL A 213 47.48 -22.30 10.81
N ASP A 214 48.45 -22.22 11.72
CA ASP A 214 48.44 -21.28 12.85
C ASP A 214 48.42 -19.82 12.38
N TYR A 215 49.23 -19.48 11.37
CA TYR A 215 49.29 -18.11 10.84
C TYR A 215 48.02 -17.72 10.07
N ALA A 216 47.46 -18.63 9.26
CA ALA A 216 46.15 -18.43 8.62
C ALA A 216 45.05 -18.24 9.68
N SER A 217 45.00 -19.07 10.73
CA SER A 217 44.05 -18.92 11.84
C SER A 217 44.18 -17.54 12.50
N GLN A 218 45.40 -17.08 12.77
CA GLN A 218 45.67 -15.75 13.32
C GLN A 218 45.17 -14.62 12.39
N ARG A 219 45.41 -14.72 11.08
CA ARG A 219 44.96 -13.74 10.07
C ARG A 219 43.44 -13.69 9.95
N LEU A 220 42.77 -14.84 9.88
CA LEU A 220 41.30 -14.95 9.93
C LEU A 220 40.73 -14.35 11.23
N GLY A 221 41.42 -14.56 12.36
CA GLY A 221 41.06 -13.96 13.65
C GLY A 221 41.20 -12.43 13.70
N VAL A 222 42.17 -11.85 12.97
CA VAL A 222 42.31 -10.39 12.79
C VAL A 222 41.15 -9.83 11.96
N ILE A 223 40.76 -10.49 10.86
CA ILE A 223 39.59 -10.11 10.06
C ILE A 223 38.33 -10.08 10.94
N LEU A 224 38.09 -11.13 11.72
CA LEU A 224 36.94 -11.23 12.62
C LEU A 224 36.94 -10.23 13.79
N ASN A 225 38.06 -9.53 14.07
CA ASN A 225 38.09 -8.44 15.03
C ASN A 225 37.60 -7.11 14.42
N ALA A 226 37.70 -6.94 13.10
CA ALA A 226 37.20 -5.77 12.38
C ALA A 226 35.76 -5.98 11.86
N TYR A 227 35.43 -7.21 11.40
CA TYR A 227 34.14 -7.54 10.79
C TYR A 227 33.29 -8.39 11.74
N THR A 228 32.64 -7.74 12.70
CA THR A 228 31.89 -8.38 13.80
C THR A 228 30.56 -9.04 13.41
N VAL A 229 30.13 -8.93 12.15
CA VAL A 229 28.90 -9.56 11.61
C VAL A 229 29.06 -11.04 11.28
N TYR A 230 30.28 -11.57 11.40
CA TYR A 230 30.61 -12.96 11.12
C TYR A 230 30.87 -13.73 12.41
N LEU A 231 30.37 -14.96 12.48
CA LEU A 231 30.66 -15.87 13.58
C LEU A 231 32.10 -16.40 13.46
N ASP A 232 32.44 -16.90 12.28
CA ASP A 232 33.73 -17.51 11.98
C ASP A 232 34.04 -17.52 10.48
N LEU A 233 35.32 -17.68 10.14
CA LEU A 233 35.84 -17.87 8.78
C LEU A 233 36.58 -19.21 8.76
N TRP A 234 36.28 -20.09 7.80
CA TRP A 234 36.86 -21.43 7.69
C TRP A 234 37.63 -21.58 6.37
N LEU A 235 38.93 -21.87 6.47
CA LEU A 235 39.77 -22.30 5.35
C LEU A 235 39.62 -23.82 5.18
N CYS A 236 39.17 -24.27 4.01
CA CYS A 236 38.96 -25.67 3.67
C CYS A 236 39.88 -26.12 2.52
N ASP A 237 40.37 -27.36 2.56
CA ASP A 237 41.07 -27.99 1.43
C ASP A 237 40.10 -28.41 0.30
N LEU A 238 40.63 -29.01 -0.77
CA LEU A 238 39.85 -29.52 -1.91
C LEU A 238 39.16 -30.88 -1.65
N ASN A 239 39.35 -31.48 -0.47
CA ASN A 239 38.69 -32.72 -0.04
C ASN A 239 37.54 -32.46 0.95
N GLY A 240 37.33 -31.20 1.36
CA GLY A 240 36.32 -30.80 2.33
C GLY A 240 36.81 -30.83 3.78
N ARG A 241 38.12 -30.84 4.06
CA ARG A 241 38.64 -30.72 5.43
C ARG A 241 38.89 -29.26 5.78
N VAL A 242 38.32 -28.80 6.90
CA VAL A 242 38.68 -27.50 7.48
C VAL A 242 40.13 -27.57 7.99
N LEU A 243 41.01 -26.77 7.39
CA LEU A 243 42.42 -26.67 7.76
C LEU A 243 42.61 -25.70 8.95
N ALA A 244 41.98 -24.53 8.87
CA ALA A 244 42.07 -23.47 9.87
C ALA A 244 40.75 -22.72 10.00
N ASN A 245 40.48 -22.16 11.18
CA ASN A 245 39.40 -21.20 11.40
C ASN A 245 39.85 -19.95 12.15
N GLY A 246 39.05 -18.88 12.11
CA GLY A 246 39.38 -17.58 12.72
C GLY A 246 39.11 -17.51 14.22
N ARG A 247 38.29 -18.41 14.79
CA ARG A 247 38.00 -18.49 16.23
C ARG A 247 38.18 -19.91 16.81
N PRO A 248 39.38 -20.52 16.73
CA PRO A 248 39.61 -21.90 17.21
C PRO A 248 39.29 -22.07 18.70
N ASN A 249 39.53 -21.03 19.51
CA ASN A 249 39.21 -21.01 20.94
C ASN A 249 37.70 -20.94 21.26
N ARG A 250 36.82 -20.78 20.26
CA ARG A 250 35.35 -20.70 20.40
C ARG A 250 34.64 -21.80 19.61
N TYR A 251 35.19 -22.21 18.47
CA TYR A 251 34.66 -23.26 17.61
C TYR A 251 35.79 -24.23 17.22
N ALA A 252 35.73 -25.44 17.75
CA ALA A 252 36.75 -26.47 17.56
C ALA A 252 36.50 -27.28 16.27
N VAL A 253 36.69 -26.62 15.12
CA VAL A 253 36.30 -27.13 13.79
C VAL A 253 37.46 -27.58 12.90
N ALA A 254 38.71 -27.39 13.32
CA ALA A 254 39.87 -27.90 12.57
C ALA A 254 39.78 -29.43 12.40
N GLY A 255 39.98 -29.90 11.17
CA GLY A 255 39.81 -31.30 10.77
C GLY A 255 38.37 -31.76 10.49
N ARG A 256 37.36 -30.90 10.67
CA ARG A 256 35.95 -31.19 10.34
C ARG A 256 35.77 -31.42 8.83
N ASP A 257 34.97 -32.42 8.49
CA ASP A 257 34.61 -32.78 7.11
C ASP A 257 33.33 -32.06 6.66
N VAL A 258 33.47 -31.10 5.75
CA VAL A 258 32.41 -30.32 5.10
C VAL A 258 32.17 -30.74 3.65
N SER A 259 32.74 -31.86 3.18
CA SER A 259 32.63 -32.31 1.78
C SER A 259 31.19 -32.46 1.28
N CYS A 260 30.27 -32.81 2.18
CA CYS A 260 28.84 -32.97 1.92
C CYS A 260 28.00 -31.70 2.15
N GLU A 261 28.59 -30.58 2.60
CA GLU A 261 27.85 -29.36 2.90
C GLU A 261 27.38 -28.66 1.61
N PRO A 262 26.11 -28.20 1.51
CA PRO A 262 25.57 -27.64 0.27
C PRO A 262 26.33 -26.40 -0.25
N TRP A 263 26.94 -25.61 0.63
CA TRP A 263 27.77 -24.47 0.26
C TRP A 263 29.13 -24.91 -0.30
N TYR A 264 29.75 -25.95 0.27
CA TYR A 264 31.03 -26.48 -0.19
C TYR A 264 30.91 -27.16 -1.57
N VAL A 265 29.85 -27.96 -1.75
CA VAL A 265 29.52 -28.62 -3.04
C VAL A 265 29.21 -27.61 -4.16
N GLN A 266 28.83 -26.38 -3.82
CA GLN A 266 28.71 -25.26 -4.78
C GLN A 266 30.06 -24.56 -5.01
N ALA A 267 30.85 -24.33 -3.95
CA ALA A 267 32.18 -23.70 -4.04
C ALA A 267 33.14 -24.45 -4.97
N LEU A 268 33.09 -25.78 -5.00
CA LEU A 268 33.87 -26.62 -5.93
C LEU A 268 33.47 -26.46 -7.42
N ARG A 269 32.42 -25.70 -7.75
CA ARG A 269 31.96 -25.45 -9.12
C ARG A 269 32.38 -24.07 -9.65
N LEU A 270 32.98 -23.23 -8.82
CA LEU A 270 33.41 -21.87 -9.17
C LEU A 270 34.57 -21.94 -10.18
N GLN A 271 34.50 -21.15 -11.25
CA GLN A 271 35.48 -21.22 -12.35
C GLN A 271 36.66 -20.26 -12.11
N SER A 272 36.37 -19.06 -11.61
CA SER A 272 37.33 -18.05 -11.15
C SER A 272 37.39 -17.95 -9.61
N GLY A 273 38.37 -17.21 -9.08
CA GLY A 273 38.34 -16.61 -7.74
C GLY A 273 37.48 -15.33 -7.67
N ASP A 274 37.14 -14.74 -8.83
CA ASP A 274 36.18 -13.63 -8.94
C ASP A 274 34.72 -14.10 -8.75
N ASP A 275 34.48 -15.41 -8.83
CA ASP A 275 33.18 -16.05 -8.59
C ASP A 275 32.94 -16.28 -7.09
N TYR A 276 31.67 -16.45 -6.71
CA TYR A 276 31.26 -16.83 -5.36
C TYR A 276 30.04 -17.75 -5.38
N ALA A 277 29.84 -18.51 -4.31
CA ALA A 277 28.58 -19.23 -4.05
C ALA A 277 28.05 -18.92 -2.65
N VAL A 278 26.73 -19.02 -2.48
CA VAL A 278 26.04 -18.68 -1.23
C VAL A 278 25.12 -19.83 -0.82
N GLY A 279 25.34 -20.37 0.38
CA GLY A 279 24.44 -21.30 1.04
C GLY A 279 23.24 -20.57 1.63
N ASP A 280 22.04 -21.10 1.36
CA ASP A 280 20.78 -20.66 1.95
C ASP A 280 20.77 -20.81 3.48
N VAL A 281 19.87 -20.09 4.16
CA VAL A 281 19.91 -19.96 5.64
C VAL A 281 19.73 -21.31 6.32
N SER A 282 20.67 -21.66 7.20
CA SER A 282 20.77 -22.99 7.80
C SER A 282 21.31 -22.95 9.24
N ILE A 283 21.06 -24.02 10.01
CA ILE A 283 21.54 -24.15 11.40
C ILE A 283 22.90 -24.84 11.41
N CYS A 284 23.97 -24.09 11.67
CA CYS A 284 25.31 -24.66 11.76
C CYS A 284 25.58 -25.16 13.19
N ARG A 285 25.55 -26.49 13.37
CA ARG A 285 25.79 -27.15 14.67
C ARG A 285 27.19 -26.87 15.21
N ASP A 286 28.18 -26.90 14.32
CA ASP A 286 29.59 -26.64 14.63
C ASP A 286 29.86 -25.19 15.09
N LEU A 287 28.92 -24.26 14.79
CA LEU A 287 28.88 -22.88 15.30
C LEU A 287 27.85 -22.73 16.45
N ASN A 288 27.83 -23.70 17.37
CA ASN A 288 26.92 -23.78 18.52
C ASN A 288 25.41 -23.80 18.17
N GLY A 289 25.04 -24.21 16.96
CA GLY A 289 23.66 -24.24 16.50
C GLY A 289 23.11 -22.87 16.08
N ALA A 290 23.98 -21.92 15.72
CA ALA A 290 23.57 -20.62 15.19
C ALA A 290 22.94 -20.72 13.79
N GLU A 291 22.06 -19.78 13.49
CA GLU A 291 21.50 -19.59 12.14
C GLU A 291 22.51 -18.80 11.30
N VAL A 292 22.90 -19.33 10.13
CA VAL A 292 23.92 -18.72 9.27
C VAL A 292 23.52 -18.69 7.81
N ALA A 293 23.98 -17.66 7.11
CA ALA A 293 24.19 -17.69 5.67
C ALA A 293 25.70 -17.89 5.43
N THR A 294 26.07 -18.84 4.57
CA THR A 294 27.49 -19.18 4.34
C THR A 294 27.91 -18.76 2.94
N TYR A 295 28.86 -17.84 2.85
CA TYR A 295 29.42 -17.36 1.58
C TYR A 295 30.73 -18.08 1.31
N THR A 296 31.02 -18.36 0.04
CA THR A 296 32.22 -19.08 -0.37
C THR A 296 32.85 -18.48 -1.62
N ALA A 297 34.18 -18.53 -1.67
CA ALA A 297 35.00 -18.29 -2.85
C ALA A 297 36.08 -19.38 -2.95
N SER A 298 36.51 -19.68 -4.17
CA SER A 298 37.61 -20.62 -4.39
C SER A 298 38.94 -19.90 -4.22
N ILE A 299 39.77 -20.39 -3.31
CA ILE A 299 41.15 -19.93 -3.12
C ILE A 299 41.97 -20.47 -4.30
N ARG A 300 42.74 -19.59 -4.94
CA ARG A 300 43.51 -19.88 -6.15
C ARG A 300 45.01 -19.79 -5.88
N SER A 301 45.80 -20.54 -6.64
CA SER A 301 47.27 -20.45 -6.63
C SER A 301 47.73 -19.00 -6.79
N ASN A 302 48.66 -18.55 -5.94
CA ASN A 302 49.19 -17.18 -5.90
C ASN A 302 48.14 -16.08 -5.61
N GLY A 303 46.88 -16.42 -5.31
CA GLY A 303 45.77 -15.46 -5.24
C GLY A 303 45.30 -14.95 -6.61
N GLU A 304 45.77 -15.53 -7.72
CA GLU A 304 45.38 -15.14 -9.07
C GLU A 304 43.98 -15.66 -9.40
N SER A 305 43.03 -14.81 -9.84
CA SER A 305 41.64 -15.23 -10.06
C SER A 305 41.47 -16.43 -10.99
N HIS A 306 42.34 -16.58 -12.01
CA HIS A 306 42.33 -17.68 -12.97
C HIS A 306 43.39 -18.77 -12.67
N GLY A 307 43.97 -18.75 -11.47
CA GLY A 307 44.92 -19.76 -11.01
C GLY A 307 44.28 -21.15 -10.80
N ALA A 308 45.13 -22.14 -10.53
CA ALA A 308 44.64 -23.46 -10.13
C ALA A 308 43.90 -23.35 -8.78
N PRO A 309 42.74 -24.00 -8.60
CA PRO A 309 42.09 -24.04 -7.29
C PRO A 309 43.00 -24.75 -6.28
N ALA A 310 43.16 -24.15 -5.10
CA ALA A 310 43.96 -24.65 -3.99
C ALA A 310 43.13 -24.96 -2.74
N GLY A 311 41.96 -24.32 -2.60
CA GLY A 311 41.03 -24.55 -1.49
C GLY A 311 39.73 -23.77 -1.63
N VAL A 312 38.96 -23.72 -0.54
CA VAL A 312 37.74 -22.92 -0.42
C VAL A 312 37.83 -22.08 0.86
N LEU A 313 37.60 -20.77 0.76
CA LEU A 313 37.31 -19.94 1.93
C LEU A 313 35.79 -19.90 2.11
N ALA A 314 35.31 -20.29 3.29
CA ALA A 314 33.93 -20.12 3.72
C ALA A 314 33.85 -19.06 4.82
N ILE A 315 32.84 -18.18 4.76
CA ILE A 315 32.59 -17.17 5.79
C ILE A 315 31.15 -17.30 6.28
N HIS A 316 30.98 -17.41 7.60
CA HIS A 316 29.69 -17.72 8.22
C HIS A 316 29.10 -16.47 8.85
N PHE A 317 28.19 -15.84 8.12
CA PHE A 317 27.49 -14.62 8.54
C PHE A 317 26.45 -14.95 9.61
N ASP A 318 26.45 -14.21 10.73
CA ASP A 318 25.43 -14.35 11.77
C ASP A 318 24.09 -13.82 11.22
N TRP A 319 23.16 -14.71 10.89
CA TRP A 319 21.93 -14.34 10.22
C TRP A 319 20.94 -13.64 11.15
N THR A 320 20.83 -14.14 12.39
CA THR A 320 19.73 -13.81 13.30
C THR A 320 19.62 -12.31 13.65
N PRO A 321 20.69 -11.57 14.02
CA PRO A 321 20.55 -10.18 14.46
C PRO A 321 20.19 -9.23 13.30
N GLN A 322 20.81 -9.42 12.14
CA GLN A 322 20.61 -8.60 10.94
C GLN A 322 19.21 -8.82 10.37
N ALA A 323 18.80 -10.08 10.15
CA ALA A 323 17.48 -10.39 9.63
C ALA A 323 16.36 -9.93 10.59
N ARG A 324 16.54 -10.12 11.92
CA ARG A 324 15.63 -9.59 12.95
C ARG A 324 15.51 -8.07 12.92
N THR A 325 16.61 -7.35 12.67
CA THR A 325 16.62 -5.89 12.57
C THR A 325 15.82 -5.42 11.36
N ILE A 326 15.91 -6.13 10.23
CA ILE A 326 15.16 -5.82 9.01
C ILE A 326 13.65 -6.05 9.22
N VAL A 327 13.22 -7.27 9.60
CA VAL A 327 11.78 -7.58 9.75
C VAL A 327 11.10 -6.80 10.88
N ARG A 328 11.84 -6.25 11.85
CA ARG A 328 11.31 -5.35 12.88
C ARG A 328 11.49 -3.85 12.55
N GLY A 329 12.28 -3.52 11.53
CA GLY A 329 12.53 -2.15 11.06
C GLY A 329 11.56 -1.65 9.99
N VAL A 330 10.81 -2.56 9.36
CA VAL A 330 9.73 -2.22 8.40
C VAL A 330 8.70 -1.32 9.08
N ARG A 331 8.37 -0.20 8.42
CA ARG A 331 7.54 0.88 8.97
C ARG A 331 6.04 0.56 8.93
N ILE A 332 5.63 -0.36 9.79
CA ILE A 332 4.22 -0.63 10.10
C ILE A 332 3.69 0.46 11.05
N ALA A 333 2.46 0.93 10.85
CA ALA A 333 1.83 1.91 11.75
C ALA A 333 1.58 1.30 13.15
N PRO A 334 1.65 2.08 14.25
CA PRO A 334 1.47 1.55 15.61
C PRO A 334 0.19 0.72 15.79
N GLU A 335 -0.93 1.22 15.30
CA GLU A 335 -2.27 0.63 15.32
C GLU A 335 -2.47 -0.57 14.37
N GLU A 336 -1.48 -0.84 13.51
CA GLU A 336 -1.41 -2.04 12.67
C GLU A 336 -0.46 -3.11 13.23
N LYS A 337 0.41 -2.76 14.18
CA LYS A 337 1.58 -3.57 14.53
C LYS A 337 1.24 -4.95 15.05
N ASP A 338 0.32 -5.05 16.00
CA ASP A 338 -0.02 -6.32 16.67
C ASP A 338 -0.79 -7.30 15.76
N ARG A 339 -1.33 -6.80 14.65
CA ARG A 339 -2.03 -7.56 13.60
C ARG A 339 -1.21 -7.76 12.32
N THR A 340 0.03 -7.26 12.27
CA THR A 340 0.91 -7.32 11.09
C THR A 340 2.20 -8.09 11.36
N LYS A 341 2.35 -9.21 10.66
CA LYS A 341 3.55 -10.04 10.68
C LYS A 341 4.37 -9.82 9.41
N VAL A 342 5.62 -9.43 9.58
CA VAL A 342 6.61 -9.29 8.50
C VAL A 342 7.51 -10.52 8.53
N MET A 343 7.79 -11.09 7.36
CA MET A 343 8.63 -12.27 7.21
C MET A 343 9.58 -12.11 6.02
N LEU A 344 10.73 -12.77 6.12
CA LEU A 344 11.53 -13.17 4.97
C LEU A 344 11.34 -14.68 4.80
N VAL A 345 11.08 -15.14 3.58
CA VAL A 345 10.98 -16.56 3.22
C VAL A 345 11.90 -16.89 2.05
N ASP A 346 12.39 -18.13 2.00
CA ASP A 346 13.27 -18.58 0.91
C ASP A 346 12.51 -18.97 -0.39
N ALA A 347 13.26 -19.40 -1.40
CA ALA A 347 12.74 -19.89 -2.69
C ALA A 347 11.96 -21.22 -2.60
N GLN A 348 11.86 -21.85 -1.42
CA GLN A 348 10.98 -22.97 -1.13
C GLN A 348 9.85 -22.59 -0.15
N HIS A 349 9.67 -21.30 0.13
CA HIS A 349 8.70 -20.73 1.07
C HIS A 349 8.88 -21.23 2.52
N ARG A 350 10.12 -21.51 2.95
CA ARG A 350 10.46 -21.66 4.38
C ARG A 350 10.76 -20.28 4.98
N ILE A 351 10.24 -20.00 6.17
CA ILE A 351 10.55 -18.79 6.93
C ILE A 351 12.03 -18.81 7.30
N ILE A 352 12.73 -17.76 6.88
CA ILE A 352 14.11 -17.46 7.27
C ILE A 352 14.18 -16.33 8.30
N ALA A 353 13.19 -15.43 8.39
CA ALA A 353 13.04 -14.52 9.53
C ALA A 353 11.58 -14.07 9.72
N SER A 354 11.19 -13.68 10.94
CA SER A 354 9.89 -13.05 11.22
C SER A 354 9.93 -11.97 12.31
N SER A 355 9.00 -11.02 12.23
CA SER A 355 8.94 -9.86 13.14
C SER A 355 8.61 -10.26 14.58
N ASP A 356 7.70 -11.22 14.78
CA ASP A 356 7.35 -11.72 16.10
C ASP A 356 8.48 -12.56 16.73
N GLY A 357 9.23 -13.32 15.93
CA GLY A 357 10.28 -14.23 16.41
C GLY A 357 9.72 -15.49 17.07
N THR A 358 8.49 -15.89 16.73
CA THR A 358 7.79 -17.09 17.23
C THR A 358 7.94 -18.28 16.29
N ASP A 359 8.14 -18.04 14.99
CA ASP A 359 8.40 -19.10 14.02
C ASP A 359 9.81 -19.68 14.23
N ARG A 360 9.94 -20.99 14.02
CA ARG A 360 11.25 -21.63 13.93
C ARG A 360 11.78 -21.50 12.50
N LEU A 361 13.08 -21.23 12.36
CA LEU A 361 13.77 -21.29 11.07
C LEU A 361 13.42 -22.58 10.32
N GLY A 362 13.08 -22.48 9.04
CA GLY A 362 12.69 -23.61 8.20
C GLY A 362 11.19 -23.94 8.19
N THR A 363 10.37 -23.31 9.04
CA THR A 363 8.90 -23.48 9.05
C THR A 363 8.31 -23.01 7.72
N ARG A 364 7.50 -23.82 7.02
CA ARG A 364 6.93 -23.43 5.72
C ARG A 364 5.75 -22.47 5.86
N TYR A 365 5.80 -21.33 5.16
CA TYR A 365 4.69 -20.41 4.95
C TYR A 365 4.39 -20.33 3.44
N PRO A 366 3.53 -21.21 2.88
CA PRO A 366 3.33 -21.29 1.44
C PRO A 366 2.57 -20.07 0.89
N ILE A 367 3.28 -19.20 0.17
CA ILE A 367 2.71 -18.03 -0.52
C ILE A 367 2.10 -18.38 -1.89
N GLU A 368 1.01 -17.70 -2.24
CA GLU A 368 0.26 -17.90 -3.49
C GLU A 368 0.67 -16.88 -4.55
N THR A 369 1.86 -17.06 -5.13
CA THR A 369 2.43 -16.12 -6.10
C THR A 369 1.61 -16.02 -7.39
N GLY A 370 1.06 -17.14 -7.85
CA GLY A 370 0.40 -17.25 -9.16
C GLY A 370 1.36 -17.04 -10.33
N GLY A 371 2.66 -17.33 -10.14
CA GLY A 371 3.72 -17.08 -11.13
C GLY A 371 4.18 -15.62 -11.22
N ARG A 372 3.64 -14.72 -10.39
CA ARG A 372 4.08 -13.32 -10.29
C ARG A 372 5.28 -13.20 -9.34
N THR A 373 6.17 -12.24 -9.61
CA THR A 373 7.26 -11.89 -8.68
C THR A 373 6.77 -11.10 -7.47
N HIS A 374 5.68 -10.34 -7.60
CA HIS A 374 5.09 -9.56 -6.50
C HIS A 374 3.56 -9.52 -6.58
N GLY A 375 2.92 -9.13 -5.48
CA GLY A 375 1.48 -8.91 -5.42
C GLY A 375 0.88 -9.21 -4.04
N TYR A 376 -0.43 -9.12 -3.95
CA TYR A 376 -1.18 -9.48 -2.74
C TYR A 376 -2.41 -10.33 -3.06
N TYR A 377 -2.96 -10.96 -2.02
CA TYR A 377 -4.20 -11.73 -2.03
C TYR A 377 -4.82 -11.76 -0.62
N SER A 378 -6.08 -12.15 -0.51
CA SER A 378 -6.77 -12.30 0.79
C SER A 378 -7.04 -13.78 1.07
N LYS A 379 -6.74 -14.24 2.29
CA LYS A 379 -6.85 -15.64 2.72
C LYS A 379 -7.15 -15.71 4.22
N SER A 380 -8.16 -16.48 4.60
CA SER A 380 -8.51 -16.79 6.00
C SER A 380 -8.56 -15.58 6.94
N ASN A 381 -9.25 -14.51 6.52
CA ASN A 381 -9.34 -13.22 7.21
C ASN A 381 -8.02 -12.44 7.41
N ALA A 382 -7.01 -12.70 6.57
CA ALA A 382 -5.83 -11.87 6.42
C ALA A 382 -5.62 -11.42 4.97
N THR A 383 -4.98 -10.27 4.78
CA THR A 383 -4.32 -9.92 3.52
C THR A 383 -2.86 -10.38 3.60
N VAL A 384 -2.39 -11.04 2.55
CA VAL A 384 -0.99 -11.44 2.38
C VAL A 384 -0.44 -10.70 1.18
N ALA A 385 0.66 -9.97 1.37
CA ALA A 385 1.45 -9.37 0.31
C ALA A 385 2.83 -10.04 0.24
N PHE A 386 3.40 -10.10 -0.95
CA PHE A 386 4.73 -10.66 -1.20
C PHE A 386 5.47 -9.86 -2.27
N HIS A 387 6.80 -9.83 -2.18
CA HIS A 387 7.69 -9.36 -3.23
C HIS A 387 8.96 -10.22 -3.26
N ALA A 388 9.31 -10.75 -4.43
CA ALA A 388 10.56 -11.47 -4.65
C ALA A 388 11.77 -10.54 -4.54
N THR A 389 12.93 -11.11 -4.22
CA THR A 389 14.23 -10.44 -4.39
C THR A 389 14.37 -9.83 -5.79
N PRO A 390 14.67 -8.52 -5.91
CA PRO A 390 15.09 -7.92 -7.17
C PRO A 390 16.57 -8.18 -7.49
N GLY A 391 17.35 -8.64 -6.50
CA GLY A 391 18.81 -8.61 -6.52
C GLY A 391 19.38 -7.21 -6.26
N TYR A 392 20.69 -7.12 -6.15
CA TYR A 392 21.44 -5.88 -5.96
C TYR A 392 22.81 -5.97 -6.65
N GLU A 393 23.11 -5.01 -7.54
CA GLU A 393 24.34 -4.97 -8.35
C GLU A 393 24.61 -6.30 -9.09
N THR A 394 25.67 -7.03 -8.71
CA THR A 394 26.03 -8.35 -9.28
C THR A 394 25.52 -9.54 -8.47
N TYR A 395 24.81 -9.30 -7.35
CA TYR A 395 24.15 -10.32 -6.56
C TYR A 395 22.68 -10.48 -6.98
N ARG A 396 22.35 -11.62 -7.60
CA ARG A 396 21.01 -11.89 -8.17
C ARG A 396 19.94 -12.29 -7.15
N GLY A 397 20.27 -12.28 -5.85
CA GLY A 397 19.43 -12.88 -4.81
C GLY A 397 19.38 -14.41 -4.86
N LEU A 398 18.78 -15.00 -3.82
CA LEU A 398 18.59 -16.45 -3.68
C LEU A 398 17.15 -16.91 -4.02
N GLY A 399 16.41 -16.11 -4.79
CA GLY A 399 14.98 -16.36 -5.08
C GLY A 399 14.05 -16.21 -3.86
N TRP A 400 14.53 -15.53 -2.82
CA TRP A 400 13.79 -15.24 -1.58
C TRP A 400 12.65 -14.23 -1.81
N TYR A 401 11.74 -14.14 -0.84
CA TYR A 401 10.62 -13.19 -0.83
C TYR A 401 10.54 -12.46 0.51
N GLY A 402 10.28 -11.15 0.45
CA GLY A 402 9.66 -10.42 1.54
C GLY A 402 8.16 -10.72 1.55
N VAL A 403 7.58 -10.95 2.73
CA VAL A 403 6.17 -11.30 2.90
C VAL A 403 5.58 -10.52 4.07
N ILE A 404 4.41 -9.93 3.90
CA ILE A 404 3.68 -9.24 4.97
C ILE A 404 2.26 -9.79 5.05
N VAL A 405 1.89 -10.24 6.25
CA VAL A 405 0.57 -10.78 6.58
C VAL A 405 -0.10 -9.82 7.55
N ARG A 406 -1.23 -9.22 7.16
CA ARG A 406 -2.04 -8.36 8.02
C ARG A 406 -3.41 -8.98 8.23
N GLN A 407 -3.76 -9.29 9.48
CA GLN A 407 -5.12 -9.74 9.81
C GLN A 407 -6.12 -8.58 9.58
N SER A 408 -7.36 -8.92 9.23
CA SER A 408 -8.48 -7.98 9.32
C SER A 408 -8.74 -7.56 10.78
N GLU A 409 -9.55 -6.52 10.95
CA GLU A 409 -10.22 -6.21 12.23
C GLU A 409 -11.40 -7.17 12.49
#